data_AF-A0A947YMY2-F1
#
_entry.id   AF-A0A947YMY2-F1
#
_cell.length_a   1.000
_cell.length_b   1.000
_cell.length_c   1.000
_cell.angle_alpha   90.00
_cell.angle_beta   90.00
_cell.angle_gamma   90.00
#
_symmetry.space_group_name_H-M   'P 1'
#
loop_
_entity.id
_entity.type
_entity.pdbx_description
1 polymer ?
#
loop_
_entity_poly.entity_id
_entity_poly.type
_entity_poly.pdbx_seq_one_letter_code
_entity_poly.pdbx_strand_id
1 'polypeptide(L)' 'MTPSAIVLLVLKICSLMGLGLYCIFAAIIVRQEQLMAHVLEEAFEPVLKLLTIIHLIASLGTFFLAIILL' A
#
# COMPACT_ATOMS: atom_id res chain seq x y z
N MET A 1 -9.05 -25.53 -18.78
CA MET A 1 -8.27 -25.24 -17.54
C MET A 1 -8.77 -26.18 -16.46
N THR A 2 -7.89 -26.72 -15.61
CA THR A 2 -8.34 -27.51 -14.45
C THR A 2 -9.06 -26.60 -13.45
N PRO A 3 -9.98 -27.12 -12.62
CA PRO A 3 -10.62 -26.33 -11.57
C PRO A 3 -9.59 -25.65 -10.65
N SER A 4 -8.48 -26.31 -10.34
CA SER A 4 -7.37 -25.74 -9.57
C SER A 4 -6.73 -24.51 -10.21
N ALA A 5 -6.54 -24.50 -11.53
CA ALA A 5 -5.97 -23.37 -12.25
C ALA A 5 -6.89 -22.15 -12.22
N ILE A 6 -8.20 -22.36 -12.27
CA ILE A 6 -9.20 -21.29 -12.17
C ILE A 6 -9.18 -20.67 -10.77
N VAL A 7 -9.14 -21.50 -9.72
CA VAL A 7 -9.06 -21.01 -8.33
C VAL A 7 -7.81 -20.16 -8.11
N LEU A 8 -6.64 -20.62 -8.58
CA LEU A 8 -5.40 -19.85 -8.48
C LEU A 8 -5.46 -18.53 -9.24
N LEU A 9 -6.05 -18.50 -10.44
CA LEU A 9 -6.23 -17.26 -11.20
C LEU A 9 -7.09 -16.25 -10.45
N VAL A 10 -8.21 -16.69 -9.86
CA VAL A 10 -9.08 -15.82 -9.06
C VAL A 10 -8.33 -15.26 -7.84
N LEU A 11 -7.59 -16.11 -7.12
CA LEU A 11 -6.79 -15.67 -5.97
C LEU A 11 -5.73 -14.63 -6.35
N LYS A 12 -5.05 -14.81 -7.49
CA LYS A 12 -4.07 -13.84 -8.01
C LYS A 12 -4.73 -12.49 -8.28
N ILE A 13 -5.86 -12.48 -9.00
CA ILE A 13 -6.58 -11.24 -9.33
C ILE A 13 -7.07 -10.54 -8.05
N CYS A 14 -7.69 -11.27 -7.12
CA CYS A 14 -8.14 -10.71 -5.85
C CYS A 14 -6.99 -10.14 -5.02
N SER A 15 -5.84 -10.82 -4.99
CA SER A 15 -4.64 -10.36 -4.27
C SER A 15 -4.09 -9.07 -4.89
N LEU A 16 -3.99 -9.01 -6.22
CA LEU A 16 -3.55 -7.82 -6.94
C LEU A 16 -4.50 -6.64 -6.71
N MET A 17 -5.82 -6.87 -6.76
CA MET A 17 -6.80 -5.83 -6.44
C MET A 17 -6.67 -5.31 -5.01
N GLY A 18 -6.53 -6.22 -4.03
CA GLY A 18 -6.35 -5.86 -2.62
C GLY A 18 -5.08 -5.05 -2.37
N LEU A 19 -3.96 -5.47 -2.95
CA LEU A 19 -2.68 -4.74 -2.86
C LEU A 19 -2.74 -3.38 -3.59
N GLY A 20 -3.44 -3.30 -4.73
CA GLY A 20 -3.67 -2.04 -5.42
C GLY A 20 -4.46 -1.05 -4.56
N LEU A 21 -5.54 -1.50 -3.92
CA LEU A 21 -6.29 -0.69 -2.96
C LEU A 21 -5.42 -0.27 -1.77
N TYR A 22 -4.58 -1.19 -1.26
CA TYR A 22 -3.65 -0.89 -0.18
C TYR A 22 -2.66 0.23 -0.54
N CYS A 23 -2.11 0.24 -1.77
CA CYS A 23 -1.27 1.33 -2.26
C CYS A 23 -1.99 2.68 -2.26
N ILE A 24 -3.27 2.70 -2.65
CA ILE A 24 -4.10 3.92 -2.59
C ILE A 24 -4.24 4.38 -1.13
N PHE A 25 -4.51 3.47 -0.19
CA PHE A 25 -4.57 3.81 1.23
C PHE A 25 -3.24 4.33 1.78
N ALA A 26 -2.11 3.75 1.38
CA ALA A 26 -0.80 4.25 1.77
C ALA A 26 -0.57 5.69 1.29
N ALA A 27 -1.01 6.02 0.07
CA ALA A 27 -0.93 7.39 -0.45
C ALA A 27 -1.87 8.34 0.31
N ILE A 28 -3.06 7.87 0.67
CA ILE A 28 -3.99 8.63 1.53
C ILE A 28 -3.34 8.92 2.88
N ILE A 29 -2.66 7.95 3.51
CA ILE A 29 -1.98 8.14 4.80
C ILE A 29 -0.92 9.25 4.70
N VAL A 30 -0.10 9.27 3.65
CA VAL A 30 0.88 10.36 3.44
C VAL A 30 0.18 11.71 3.34
N ARG A 31 -0.97 11.78 2.65
CA ARG A 31 -1.74 13.03 2.57
C ARG A 31 -2.34 13.43 3.92
N GLN A 32 -2.82 12.47 4.70
CA GLN A 32 -3.41 12.73 6.02
C GLN A 32 -2.37 13.21 7.02
N GLU A 33 -1.18 12.62 7.03
CA GLU A 33 -0.07 13.08 7.87
C GLU A 33 0.27 14.56 7.59
N GLN A 34 0.40 14.93 6.32
CA GLN A 34 0.64 16.34 5.93
C GLN A 34 -0.47 17.31 6.36
N LEU A 35 -1.73 16.87 6.33
CA LEU A 35 -2.86 17.69 6.77
C LEU A 35 -2.89 17.83 8.30
N MET A 36 -2.54 16.77 9.03
CA MET A 36 -2.54 16.74 10.49
C MET A 36 -1.37 17.52 11.10
N ALA A 37 -0.22 17.57 10.42
CA ALA A 37 0.95 18.37 10.83
C ALA A 37 0.63 19.86 11.03
N HIS A 38 -0.45 20.38 10.42
CA HIS A 38 -0.91 21.76 10.62
C HIS A 38 -1.92 21.94 11.77
N VAL A 39 -2.39 20.85 12.37
CA VAL A 39 -3.43 20.86 13.41
C VAL A 39 -2.86 20.42 14.76
N LEU A 40 -1.95 19.44 14.77
CA LEU A 40 -1.36 18.88 15.98
C LEU A 40 0.13 19.20 16.02
N GLU A 41 0.60 19.82 17.10
CA GLU A 41 2.03 19.87 17.40
C GLU A 41 2.46 18.52 17.95
N GLU A 42 3.01 17.69 17.06
CA GLU A 42 3.50 16.37 17.40
C GLU A 42 5.03 16.40 17.52
N ALA A 43 5.56 16.02 18.69
CA ALA A 43 7.01 15.98 18.93
C ALA A 43 7.78 15.05 17.95
N PHE A 44 7.06 14.17 17.25
CA PHE A 44 7.60 13.18 16.33
C PHE A 44 7.22 13.40 14.86
N GLU A 45 6.70 14.58 14.48
CA GLU A 45 6.33 14.93 13.09
C GLU A 45 7.38 14.49 12.04
N PRO A 46 8.69 14.82 12.15
CA PRO A 46 9.66 14.44 11.12
C PRO A 46 9.85 12.92 11.00
N VAL A 47 9.66 12.17 12.09
CA VAL A 47 9.75 10.70 12.10
C VAL A 47 8.51 10.09 11.44
N LEU A 48 7.32 10.59 11.79
CA LEU A 48 6.07 10.12 11.19
C LEU A 48 6.04 10.38 9.69
N LYS A 49 6.44 11.58 9.25
CA LYS A 49 6.60 11.93 7.84
C LYS A 49 7.53 10.97 7.08
N LEU A 50 8.66 10.61 7.69
CA LEU A 50 9.60 9.65 7.07
C LEU A 50 8.97 8.26 6.97
N LEU A 51 8.32 7.79 8.04
CA LEU A 51 7.71 6.47 8.09
C LEU A 51 6.55 6.33 7.09
N THR A 52 5.70 7.34 6.94
CA THR A 52 4.59 7.30 5.97
C THR A 52 5.09 7.25 4.53
N ILE A 53 6.17 7.99 4.20
CA ILE A 53 6.80 7.94 2.88
C ILE A 53 7.46 6.57 2.63
N ILE A 54 8.24 6.04 3.58
CA ILE A 54 8.84 4.71 3.47
C ILE A 54 7.77 3.65 3.29
N HIS A 55 6.67 3.74 4.06
CA HIS A 55 5.55 2.82 3.96
C HIS A 55 4.88 2.86 2.58
N LEU A 56 4.68 4.05 2.00
CA LEU A 56 4.17 4.19 0.64
C LEU A 56 5.11 3.53 -0.39
N ILE A 57 6.41 3.79 -0.30
CA ILE A 57 7.42 3.18 -1.20
C ILE A 57 7.41 1.66 -1.07
N ALA A 58 7.39 1.13 0.16
CA ALA A 58 7.34 -0.31 0.42
C ALA A 58 6.07 -0.95 -0.13
N SER A 59 4.93 -0.26 -0.01
CA SER A 59 3.63 -0.73 -0.53
C SER A 59 3.65 -0.81 -2.06
N LEU A 60 4.12 0.25 -2.73
CA LEU A 60 4.28 0.28 -4.19
C LEU A 60 5.26 -0.79 -4.67
N GLY A 61 6.40 -0.95 -3.98
CA GLY A 61 7.39 -1.99 -4.30
C GLY A 61 6.81 -3.39 -4.15
N THR A 62 6.06 -3.66 -3.08
CA THR A 62 5.39 -4.94 -2.84
C THR A 62 4.35 -5.23 -3.91
N PHE A 63 3.54 -4.24 -4.29
CA PHE A 63 2.55 -4.39 -5.36
C PHE A 63 3.20 -4.66 -6.72
N PHE A 64 4.31 -3.98 -7.03
CA PHE A 64 5.07 -4.23 -8.25
C PHE A 64 5.66 -5.64 -8.28
N LEU A 65 6.25 -6.11 -7.17
CA LEU A 65 6.71 -7.49 -7.05
C LEU A 65 5.56 -8.49 -7.20
N ALA A 66 4.39 -8.19 -6.65
CA ALA A 66 3.21 -9.04 -6.79
C ALA A 66 2.76 -9.18 -8.25
N ILE A 67 2.79 -8.10 -9.05
CA ILE A 67 2.47 -8.18 -10.50
C ILE A 67 3.42 -9.13 -11.24
N ILE A 68 4.69 -9.20 -10.83
CA ILE A 68 5.71 -10.04 -11.49
C ILE A 68 5.62 -11.51 -11.03
N LEU A 69 5.38 -11.73 -9.74
CA LEU A 69 5.53 -13.06 -9.11
C LEU A 69 4.22 -13.84 -8.98
N LEU A 70 3.06 -13.18 -8.87
CA LEU A 70 1.74 -13.82 -8.78
C LEU A 70 1.16 -14.05 -10.16
#